data_AF-A0AAU1FSD0-F1
#
_entry.id   AF-A0AAU1FSD0-F1
#
_cell.length_a   1.000
_cell.length_b   1.000
_cell.length_c   1.000
_cell.angle_alpha   90.00
_cell.angle_beta   90.00
_cell.angle_gamma   90.00
#
_symmetry.space_group_name_H-M   'P 1'
#
loop_
_entity.id
_entity.type
_entity.pdbx_description
1 polymer ?
#
loop_
_entity_poly.entity_id
_entity_poly.type
_entity_poly.pdbx_seq_one_letter_code
_entity_poly.pdbx_strand_id
1 'polypeptide(L)' 'MRQQVVDRVVSMAEEVFQRTVTPADSFFDLGGDSLMALELCLQIENWVGQPVDMGELVGAGSLEEFAATVSALLGAE' A
#
# COMPACT_ATOMS: atom_id res chain seq x y z
N MET A 1 -2.59 -15.53 -3.67
CA MET A 1 -2.01 -14.74 -2.57
C MET A 1 -1.81 -13.29 -3.01
N ARG A 2 -0.99 -12.99 -4.02
CA ARG A 2 -0.81 -11.62 -4.54
C ARG A 2 -2.09 -10.80 -4.76
N GLN A 3 -3.09 -11.34 -5.48
CA GLN A 3 -4.34 -10.60 -5.73
C GLN A 3 -5.09 -10.20 -4.46
N GLN A 4 -5.05 -11.03 -3.40
CA GLN A 4 -5.69 -10.70 -2.12
C GLN A 4 -4.94 -9.58 -1.39
N VAL A 5 -3.61 -9.53 -1.55
CA VAL A 5 -2.79 -8.46 -0.98
C VAL A 5 -3.07 -7.15 -1.68
N VAL A 6 -3.16 -7.16 -3.01
CA VAL A 6 -3.53 -5.99 -3.81
C VAL A 6 -4.89 -5.44 -3.38
N ASP A 7 -5.92 -6.31 -3.32
CA ASP A 7 -7.27 -5.93 -2.88
C ASP A 7 -7.27 -5.32 -1.47
N ARG A 8 -6.47 -5.88 -0.56
CA ARG A 8 -6.36 -5.38 0.81
C ARG A 8 -5.68 -4.01 0.88
N VAL A 9 -4.58 -3.83 0.15
CA VAL A 9 -3.87 -2.55 0.06
C VAL A 9 -4.75 -1.47 -0.58
N VAL A 10 -5.46 -1.81 -1.65
CA VAL A 10 -6.41 -0.88 -2.29
C VAL A 10 -7.51 -0.49 -1.31
N SER A 11 -8.09 -1.43 -0.58
CA SER A 11 -9.11 -1.14 0.44
C SER A 11 -8.59 -0.16 1.50
N MET A 12 -7.37 -0.38 2.02
CA MET A 12 -6.74 0.53 2.99
C MET A 12 -6.49 1.92 2.39
N ALA A 13 -6.05 1.97 1.13
CA ALA A 13 -5.86 3.24 0.43
C ALA A 13 -7.20 3.97 0.24
N GLU A 14 -8.27 3.29 -0.16
CA GLU A 14 -9.60 3.90 -0.29
C GLU A 14 -10.09 4.52 1.03
N GLU A 15 -9.82 3.87 2.17
CA GLU A 15 -10.13 4.40 3.50
C GLU A 15 -9.32 5.67 3.81
N VAL A 16 -8.02 5.67 3.51
CA VAL A 16 -7.11 6.80 3.76
C VAL A 16 -7.43 8.00 2.86
N PHE A 17 -7.64 7.75 1.57
CA PHE A 17 -7.92 8.79 0.57
C PHE A 17 -9.40 9.22 0.55
N GLN A 18 -10.27 8.50 1.26
CA GLN A 18 -11.72 8.71 1.29
C GLN A 18 -12.36 8.79 -0.12
N ARG A 19 -11.83 8.03 -1.07
CA ARG A 19 -12.26 8.01 -2.48
C ARG A 19 -12.01 6.64 -3.08
N THR A 20 -12.57 6.40 -4.26
CA THR A 20 -12.27 5.20 -5.03
C THR A 20 -10.86 5.26 -5.59
N VAL A 21 -10.10 4.18 -5.39
CA VAL A 21 -8.71 4.05 -5.77
C VAL A 21 -8.56 2.79 -6.63
N THR A 22 -7.66 2.83 -7.61
CA THR A 22 -7.37 1.66 -8.45
C THR A 22 -5.98 1.11 -8.14
N PRO A 23 -5.75 -0.21 -8.31
CA PRO A 23 -4.42 -0.81 -8.07
C PRO A 23 -3.34 -0.29 -9.02
N ALA A 24 -3.72 0.19 -10.20
CA ALA A 24 -2.82 0.82 -11.17
C ALA A 24 -2.50 2.28 -10.82
N ASP A 25 -3.24 2.88 -9.88
CA ASP A 25 -3.05 4.26 -9.47
C ASP A 25 -1.79 4.40 -8.61
N SER A 26 -1.10 5.52 -8.81
CA SER A 26 0.08 5.87 -8.04
C SER A 26 -0.36 6.67 -6.82
N PHE A 27 0.28 6.45 -5.68
CA PHE A 27 -0.01 7.23 -4.46
C PHE A 27 0.04 8.75 -4.71
N PHE A 28 0.98 9.22 -5.55
CA PHE A 28 1.08 10.63 -5.95
C PHE A 28 -0.03 11.10 -6.90
N ASP A 29 -0.51 10.26 -7.81
CA ASP A 29 -1.57 10.62 -8.77
C ASP A 29 -2.92 10.81 -8.08
N LEU A 30 -3.17 10.02 -7.02
CA LEU A 30 -4.29 10.18 -6.11
C LEU A 30 -4.27 11.49 -5.31
N GLY A 31 -3.15 12.21 -5.29
CA GLY A 31 -2.91 13.38 -4.45
C GLY A 31 -2.43 13.02 -3.05
N GLY A 32 -1.67 11.93 -2.91
CA GLY A 32 -1.19 11.45 -1.62
C GLY A 32 -0.13 12.36 -1.01
N ASP A 33 -0.36 12.73 0.25
CA ASP A 33 0.55 13.52 1.08
C ASP A 33 1.29 12.64 2.09
N SER A 34 2.34 13.18 2.71
CA SER A 34 3.15 12.46 3.71
C SER A 34 2.35 11.87 4.86
N LEU A 35 1.26 12.53 5.27
CA LEU A 35 0.38 12.02 6.33
C LEU A 35 -0.38 10.77 5.88
N MET A 36 -0.99 10.81 4.69
CA MET A 36 -1.68 9.66 4.10
C MET A 36 -0.72 8.50 3.85
N ALA A 37 0.51 8.81 3.42
CA ALA A 37 1.55 7.80 3.21
C ALA A 37 1.88 7.09 4.52
N LEU A 38 2.08 7.87 5.59
CA LEU A 38 2.34 7.34 6.92
C LEU A 38 1.16 6.50 7.44
N GLU A 39 -0.08 6.98 7.32
CA GLU A 39 -1.26 6.24 7.78
C GLU A 39 -1.43 4.91 7.04
N LEU A 40 -1.26 4.92 5.71
CA LEU A 40 -1.31 3.70 4.90
C LEU A 40 -0.20 2.74 5.33
N CYS A 41 1.04 3.23 5.48
CA CYS A 41 2.19 2.46 5.94
C CYS A 41 1.89 1.77 7.27
N LEU A 42 1.45 2.53 8.28
CA LEU A 42 1.12 2.00 9.62
C LEU A 42 0.05 0.89 9.57
N GLN A 43 -0.96 1.03 8.72
CA GLN A 43 -1.99 -0.01 8.56
C GLN A 43 -1.43 -1.30 7.96
N ILE A 44 -0.55 -1.18 6.96
CA ILE A 44 0.08 -2.32 6.30
C ILE A 44 1.10 -2.99 7.23
N GLU A 45 1.88 -2.19 7.96
CA GLU A 45 2.81 -2.66 8.99
C GLU A 45 2.08 -3.49 10.06
N ASN A 46 0.93 -3.00 10.52
CA ASN A 46 0.10 -3.72 11.48
C ASN A 46 -0.49 -5.01 10.89
N TRP A 47 -0.71 -5.06 9.57
CA TRP A 47 -1.27 -6.23 8.90
C TRP A 47 -0.22 -7.31 8.60
N VAL A 48 0.96 -6.93 8.10
CA VAL A 48 2.08 -7.85 7.80
C VAL A 48 2.87 -8.21 9.05
N GLY A 49 2.84 -7.34 10.07
CA GLY A 49 3.67 -7.48 11.27
C GLY A 49 5.14 -7.14 11.05
N GLN A 50 5.48 -6.52 9.91
CA GLN A 50 6.83 -6.09 9.56
C GLN A 50 6.84 -4.60 9.25
N PRO A 51 7.93 -3.88 9.59
CA PRO A 51 8.04 -2.47 9.28
C PRO A 51 8.09 -2.27 7.76
N VAL A 52 7.30 -1.33 7.27
CA VAL A 52 7.23 -0.94 5.87
C VAL A 52 7.67 0.50 5.81
N ASP A 53 8.61 0.78 4.93
CA ASP A 53 9.15 2.12 4.81
C ASP A 53 8.30 2.93 3.81
N MET A 54 8.06 4.21 4.12
CA MET A 54 7.42 5.12 3.17
C MET A 54 8.21 5.22 1.86
N GLY A 55 9.52 4.98 1.88
CA GLY A 55 10.34 4.88 0.67
C GLY A 55 9.88 3.78 -0.30
N GLU A 56 9.37 2.65 0.20
CA GLU A 56 8.85 1.56 -0.64
C GLU A 56 7.51 1.98 -1.30
N LEU A 57 6.68 2.73 -0.57
CA LEU A 57 5.42 3.27 -1.09
C LEU A 57 5.66 4.35 -2.15
N VAL A 58 6.58 5.28 -1.86
CA VAL A 58 6.94 6.40 -2.74
C VAL A 58 7.74 5.93 -3.96
N GLY A 59 8.55 4.88 -3.79
CA GLY A 59 9.31 4.25 -4.86
C GLY A 59 8.46 3.36 -5.77
N ALA A 60 7.35 2.83 -5.27
CA ALA A 60 6.43 2.02 -6.06
C ALA A 60 5.66 2.91 -7.06
N GLY A 61 5.65 2.49 -8.33
CA GLY A 61 4.94 3.22 -9.39
C GLY A 61 3.42 3.12 -9.26
N SER A 62 2.90 2.11 -8.56
CA SER A 62 1.47 1.88 -8.36
C SER A 62 1.22 1.10 -7.07
N LEU A 63 -0.02 1.15 -6.57
CA LEU A 63 -0.44 0.34 -5.41
C LEU A 63 -0.29 -1.18 -5.64
N GLU A 64 -0.46 -1.65 -6.88
CA GLU A 64 -0.22 -3.05 -7.24
C GLU A 64 1.25 -3.45 -7.06
N GLU A 65 2.17 -2.58 -7.47
CA GLU A 65 3.61 -2.81 -7.34
C GLU A 65 4.00 -2.87 -5.86
N PHE A 66 3.50 -1.91 -5.08
CA PHE A 66 3.70 -1.89 -3.64
C PHE A 66 3.10 -3.14 -2.96
N ALA A 67 1.89 -3.53 -3.33
CA ALA A 67 1.26 -4.75 -2.84
C ALA A 67 2.03 -6.02 -3.23
N ALA A 68 2.74 -6.01 -4.36
CA ALA A 68 3.61 -7.12 -4.74
C ALA A 68 4.81 -7.26 -3.79
N THR A 69 5.36 -6.16 -3.29
CA THR A 69 6.39 -6.13 -2.24
C THR A 69 5.84 -6.63 -0.91
N VAL A 70 4.69 -6.11 -0.49
CA VAL A 70 3.98 -6.54 0.72
C VAL A 70 3.66 -8.04 0.69
N SER A 71 3.25 -8.55 -0.47
CA SER A 71 2.99 -9.99 -0.67
C SER A 71 4.26 -10.83 -0.56
N ALA A 72 5.42 -10.28 -0.91
CA ALA A 72 6.70 -10.97 -0.75
C ALA A 72 7.10 -11.04 0.73
N LEU A 73 6.83 -9.98 1.50
CA LEU A 73 7.07 -9.95 2.95
C LEU A 73 6.22 -10.98 3.71
N LEU A 74 4.95 -11.14 3.31
CA LEU A 74 4.02 -12.12 3.89
C LEU A 74 4.39 -13.59 3.58
N GLY A 75 5.13 -13.83 2.49
CA GLY A 75 5.50 -15.18 2.03
C GLY A 75 6.95 -15.58 2.34
N ALA A 76 7.72 -14.70 2.97
CA ALA A 76 9.07 -15.00 3.44
C ALA A 76 8.99 -15.71 4.80
N GLU A 77 8.72 -17.02 4.78
CA GLU A 77 8.87 -17.94 5.92
C GLU A 77 10.17 -18.74 5.82
#